data_AF-E6N635-F1
#
_entry.id   AF-E6N635-F1
#
_cell.length_a   1.000
_cell.length_b   1.000
_cell.length_c   1.000
_cell.angle_alpha   90.00
_cell.angle_beta   90.00
_cell.angle_gamma   90.00
#
_symmetry.space_group_name_H-M   'P 1'
#
loop_
_entity.id
_entity.type
_entity.pdbx_description
1 polymer ?
#
loop_
_entity_poly.entity_id
_entity_poly.type
_entity_poly.pdbx_seq_one_letter_code
_entity_poly.pdbx_strand_id
1 'polypeptide(L)'
;MSRLSIALKTWLIPVRYGLERWSYTLQRVSGVAIILFFVMHIAETGNVVGGPTVWAIPPYEYARQVWNETKEFLANPIFDIGLVLLAFMIFFHTFNGIRLTLAHFGLLLEKPKRPEYPYHPGSMSKAQRLLFWISIVLATAAIIYSLDVFFKVLQI
;
A
#
# COMPACT_ATOMS: atom_id res chain seq x y z
N MET A 1 5.28 -3.13 -30.24
CA MET A 1 4.74 -3.29 -28.86
C MET A 1 3.39 -2.60 -28.78
N SER A 2 2.38 -3.22 -28.15
CA SER A 2 1.05 -2.59 -27.96
C SER A 2 1.12 -1.42 -26.98
N ARG A 3 0.22 -0.44 -27.10
CA ARG A 3 0.15 0.71 -26.18
C ARG A 3 0.03 0.28 -24.70
N LEU A 4 -0.75 -0.77 -24.44
CA LEU A 4 -0.89 -1.38 -23.11
C LEU A 4 0.44 -1.89 -22.58
N SER A 5 1.22 -2.61 -23.41
CA SER A 5 2.51 -3.15 -22.98
C SER A 5 3.52 -2.06 -22.61
N ILE A 6 3.50 -0.91 -23.31
CA ILE A 6 4.36 0.23 -22.99
C ILE A 6 3.92 0.87 -21.67
N ALA A 7 2.61 1.03 -21.45
CA ALA A 7 2.07 1.57 -20.20
C ALA A 7 2.44 0.70 -19.00
N LEU A 8 2.24 -0.61 -19.08
CA LEU A 8 2.58 -1.54 -18.01
C LEU A 8 4.08 -1.56 -17.70
N LYS A 9 4.95 -1.58 -18.72
CA LYS A 9 6.40 -1.46 -18.49
C LYS A 9 6.77 -0.14 -17.82
N THR A 10 6.12 0.95 -18.20
CA THR A 10 6.34 2.27 -17.58
C THR A 10 5.93 2.27 -16.11
N TRP A 11 4.83 1.62 -15.77
CA TRP A 11 4.35 1.54 -14.38
C TRP A 11 5.22 0.62 -13.51
N LEU A 12 5.57 -0.55 -14.02
CA LEU A 12 6.11 -1.64 -13.21
C LEU A 12 7.64 -1.74 -13.21
N ILE A 13 8.32 -1.04 -14.12
CA ILE A 13 9.78 -1.13 -14.24
C ILE A 13 10.41 0.21 -13.83
N PRO A 14 10.82 0.34 -12.56
CA PRO A 14 11.54 1.52 -12.07
C PRO A 14 13.06 1.42 -12.25
N VAL A 15 13.56 0.29 -12.74
CA VAL A 15 15.00 0.01 -12.89
C VAL A 15 15.64 1.00 -13.86
N ARG A 16 16.88 1.43 -13.57
CA ARG A 16 17.69 2.42 -14.33
C ARG A 16 17.27 3.88 -14.17
N TYR A 17 16.36 4.18 -13.23
CA TYR A 17 15.94 5.55 -12.91
C TYR A 17 16.23 5.92 -11.45
N GLY A 18 16.06 7.20 -11.12
CA GLY A 18 16.24 7.73 -9.76
C GLY A 18 15.14 7.32 -8.77
N LEU A 19 15.28 7.78 -7.53
CA LEU A 19 14.36 7.50 -6.43
C LEU A 19 12.91 7.91 -6.73
N GLU A 20 12.72 8.97 -7.51
CA GLU A 20 11.41 9.45 -7.94
C GLU A 20 10.64 8.39 -8.70
N ARG A 21 11.33 7.59 -9.51
CA ARG A 21 10.71 6.53 -10.28
C ARG A 21 10.27 5.37 -9.40
N TRP A 22 11.11 5.00 -8.43
CA TRP A 22 10.75 4.00 -7.42
C TRP A 22 9.55 4.45 -6.60
N SER A 23 9.56 5.70 -6.12
CA SER A 23 8.44 6.28 -5.38
C SER A 23 7.14 6.29 -6.19
N TYR A 24 7.22 6.64 -7.48
CA TYR A 24 6.07 6.59 -8.39
C TYR A 24 5.52 5.17 -8.56
N THR A 25 6.39 4.21 -8.88
CA THR A 25 5.98 2.81 -9.11
C THR A 25 5.37 2.22 -7.85
N LEU A 26 6.01 2.39 -6.69
CA LEU A 26 5.50 1.88 -5.42
C LEU A 26 4.13 2.48 -5.08
N GLN A 27 3.91 3.78 -5.29
CA GLN A 27 2.60 4.42 -5.00
C GLN A 27 1.48 3.84 -5.87
N ARG A 28 1.77 3.56 -7.14
CA ARG A 28 0.80 3.01 -8.10
C ARG A 28 0.47 1.57 -7.77
N VAL A 29 1.49 0.74 -7.57
CA VAL A 29 1.33 -0.69 -7.27
C VAL A 29 0.62 -0.87 -5.93
N SER A 30 1.03 -0.14 -4.88
CA SER A 30 0.37 -0.22 -3.58
C SER A 30 -1.09 0.24 -3.65
N GLY A 31 -1.40 1.27 -4.44
CA GLY A 31 -2.78 1.73 -4.62
C GLY A 31 -3.69 0.67 -5.24
N VAL A 32 -3.22 -0.02 -6.29
CA VAL A 32 -3.98 -1.12 -6.90
C VAL A 32 -4.18 -2.27 -5.92
N ALA A 33 -3.12 -2.67 -5.19
CA ALA A 33 -3.21 -3.72 -4.20
C ALA A 33 -4.19 -3.39 -3.07
N ILE A 34 -4.16 -2.14 -2.56
CA ILE A 34 -5.06 -1.67 -1.51
C ILE A 34 -6.51 -1.63 -2.00
N ILE A 35 -6.78 -1.21 -3.24
CA ILE A 35 -8.14 -1.22 -3.80
C ILE A 35 -8.67 -2.65 -3.87
N LEU A 36 -7.87 -3.60 -4.38
CA LEU A 36 -8.26 -5.00 -4.43
C LEU A 36 -8.53 -5.56 -3.04
N PHE A 37 -7.65 -5.28 -2.08
CA PHE A 37 -7.85 -5.67 -0.70
C PHE A 37 -9.11 -5.04 -0.10
N PHE A 38 -9.34 -3.74 -0.31
CA PHE A 38 -10.49 -3.04 0.26
C PHE A 38 -11.82 -3.65 -0.18
N VAL A 39 -11.96 -4.02 -1.45
CA VAL A 39 -13.15 -4.72 -1.95
C VAL A 39 -13.31 -6.09 -1.29
N MET A 40 -12.23 -6.87 -1.20
CA MET A 40 -12.26 -8.18 -0.52
C MET A 40 -12.56 -8.04 0.98
N HIS A 41 -12.02 -7.00 1.62
CA HIS A 41 -12.17 -6.74 3.05
C HIS A 41 -13.60 -6.30 3.40
N ILE A 42 -14.27 -5.53 2.54
CA ILE A 42 -15.70 -5.23 2.73
C ILE A 42 -16.52 -6.52 2.72
N ALA A 43 -16.25 -7.44 1.79
CA ALA A 43 -16.96 -8.71 1.72
C ALA A 43 -16.67 -9.59 2.95
N GLU A 44 -15.40 -9.71 3.35
CA GLU A 44 -14.96 -10.44 4.53
C GLU A 44 -15.57 -9.88 5.82
N THR A 45 -15.53 -8.57 6.02
CA THR A 45 -16.12 -7.93 7.21
C THR A 45 -17.65 -8.02 7.18
N GLY A 46 -18.26 -8.03 5.99
CA GLY A 46 -19.70 -8.29 5.84
C GLY A 46 -20.14 -9.67 6.33
N ASN A 47 -19.25 -10.67 6.29
CA ASN A 47 -19.53 -12.01 6.80
C ASN A 47 -19.72 -12.06 8.33
N VAL A 48 -19.22 -11.05 9.07
CA VAL A 48 -19.48 -10.91 10.52
C VAL A 48 -20.98 -10.83 10.83
N VAL A 49 -21.77 -10.26 9.92
CA VAL A 49 -23.22 -10.12 10.05
C VAL A 49 -24.00 -11.10 9.17
N GLY A 50 -23.37 -12.20 8.72
CA GLY A 50 -24.00 -13.22 7.90
C GLY A 50 -23.84 -13.05 6.39
N GLY A 51 -23.08 -12.06 5.93
CA GLY A 51 -22.65 -11.93 4.53
C GLY A 51 -23.38 -10.88 3.70
N PRO A 52 -22.97 -10.68 2.43
CA PRO A 52 -23.35 -9.54 1.61
C PRO A 52 -24.82 -9.56 1.13
N THR A 53 -25.51 -10.70 1.25
CA THR A 53 -26.92 -10.85 0.84
C THR A 53 -27.89 -10.61 1.99
N VAL A 54 -27.39 -10.36 3.20
CA VAL A 54 -28.19 -10.19 4.41
C VAL A 54 -28.57 -8.71 4.57
N TRP A 55 -29.87 -8.40 4.42
CA TRP A 55 -30.41 -7.03 4.52
C TRP A 55 -31.23 -6.78 5.79
N ALA A 56 -31.31 -7.77 6.70
CA ALA A 56 -31.95 -7.71 8.01
C ALA A 56 -31.10 -8.48 9.04
N ILE A 57 -31.27 -8.23 10.34
CA ILE A 57 -30.49 -8.92 11.39
C ILE A 57 -30.77 -10.43 11.32
N PRO A 58 -29.79 -11.27 10.96
CA PRO A 58 -30.00 -12.71 10.90
C PRO A 58 -29.99 -13.31 12.31
N PRO A 59 -30.48 -14.55 12.49
CA PRO A 59 -30.26 -15.28 13.72
C PRO A 59 -28.76 -15.35 14.07
N TYR A 60 -28.43 -15.19 15.35
CA TYR A 60 -27.04 -15.15 15.82
C TYR A 60 -26.24 -16.38 15.37
N GLU A 61 -26.82 -17.58 15.44
CA GLU A 61 -26.14 -18.82 15.06
C GLU A 61 -25.76 -18.86 13.57
N TYR A 62 -26.58 -18.27 12.70
CA TYR A 62 -26.26 -18.16 11.27
C TYR A 62 -25.07 -17.23 11.04
N ALA A 63 -25.09 -16.02 11.61
CA ALA A 63 -23.98 -15.08 11.48
C ALA A 63 -22.68 -15.67 12.06
N ARG A 64 -22.78 -16.38 13.20
CA ARG A 64 -21.66 -17.07 13.82
C ARG A 64 -21.09 -18.17 12.92
N GLN A 65 -21.94 -18.96 12.27
CA GLN A 65 -21.51 -20.00 11.34
C GLN A 65 -20.73 -19.39 10.17
N VAL A 66 -21.31 -18.40 9.48
CA VAL A 66 -20.68 -17.72 8.33
C VAL A 66 -19.35 -17.08 8.72
N TRP A 67 -19.28 -16.48 9.92
CA TRP A 67 -18.04 -15.92 10.44
C TRP A 67 -16.98 -17.00 10.73
N ASN A 68 -17.38 -18.12 11.31
CA ASN A 68 -16.45 -19.23 11.59
C ASN A 68 -15.88 -19.83 10.30
N GLU A 69 -16.73 -20.08 9.29
CA GLU A 69 -16.30 -20.56 7.97
C GLU A 69 -15.32 -19.59 7.30
N THR A 70 -15.59 -18.27 7.40
CA THR A 70 -14.71 -17.23 6.87
C THR A 70 -13.34 -17.26 7.56
N LYS A 71 -13.31 -17.32 8.90
CA LYS A 71 -12.05 -17.42 9.66
C LYS A 71 -11.27 -18.68 9.31
N GLU A 72 -11.92 -19.84 9.21
CA GLU A 72 -11.27 -21.10 8.87
C GLU A 72 -10.65 -21.05 7.48
N PHE A 73 -11.36 -20.48 6.50
CA PHE A 73 -10.82 -20.29 5.14
C PHE A 73 -9.58 -19.37 5.14
N LEU A 74 -9.63 -18.26 5.89
CA LEU A 74 -8.55 -17.28 5.95
C LEU A 74 -7.38 -17.71 6.84
N ALA A 75 -7.58 -18.68 7.74
CA ALA A 75 -6.57 -19.16 8.68
C ALA A 75 -5.51 -20.04 8.01
N ASN A 76 -4.70 -19.44 7.14
CA ASN A 76 -3.55 -20.11 6.55
C ASN A 76 -2.40 -19.13 6.24
N PRO A 77 -1.15 -19.63 6.17
CA PRO A 77 0.03 -18.78 5.97
C PRO A 77 0.03 -17.95 4.69
N ILE A 78 -0.72 -18.33 3.65
CA ILE A 78 -0.75 -17.59 2.39
C ILE A 78 -1.46 -16.25 2.60
N PHE A 79 -2.59 -16.23 3.30
CA PHE A 79 -3.27 -14.98 3.65
C PHE A 79 -2.44 -14.16 4.63
N ASP A 80 -1.81 -14.79 5.62
CA ASP A 80 -0.94 -14.09 6.58
C ASP A 80 0.24 -13.38 5.88
N ILE A 81 0.93 -14.07 4.95
CA ILE A 81 1.98 -13.45 4.12
C ILE A 81 1.41 -12.30 3.29
N GLY A 82 0.21 -12.49 2.72
CA GLY A 82 -0.50 -11.44 1.99
C GLY A 82 -0.73 -10.19 2.86
N LEU A 83 -1.20 -10.37 4.10
CA LEU A 83 -1.42 -9.29 5.06
C LEU A 83 -0.12 -8.61 5.50
N VAL A 84 0.98 -9.35 5.66
CA VAL A 84 2.32 -8.79 5.94
C VAL A 84 2.77 -7.87 4.80
N LEU A 85 2.66 -8.32 3.54
CA LEU A 85 3.02 -7.49 2.38
C LEU A 85 2.09 -6.28 2.24
N LEU A 86 0.81 -6.47 2.50
CA LEU A 86 -0.19 -5.41 2.48
C LEU A 86 0.09 -4.35 3.55
N ALA A 87 0.55 -4.73 4.74
CA ALA A 87 0.92 -3.78 5.79
C ALA A 87 2.01 -2.80 5.31
N PHE A 88 3.06 -3.31 4.65
CA PHE A 88 4.06 -2.46 3.99
C PHE A 88 3.41 -1.51 2.97
N MET A 89 2.55 -2.06 2.10
CA MET A 89 1.90 -1.28 1.03
C MET A 89 1.00 -0.17 1.58
N ILE A 90 0.20 -0.43 2.62
CA ILE A 90 -0.70 0.54 3.25
C ILE A 90 0.10 1.70 3.86
N PHE A 91 1.13 1.38 4.65
CA PHE A 91 1.95 2.42 5.30
C PHE A 91 2.71 3.24 4.27
N PHE A 92 3.37 2.58 3.30
CA PHE A 92 4.03 3.30 2.23
C PHE A 92 3.05 4.19 1.45
N HIS A 93 1.90 3.65 1.01
CA HIS A 93 0.92 4.38 0.20
C HIS A 93 0.37 5.60 0.93
N THR A 94 0.09 5.46 2.23
CA THR A 94 -0.45 6.53 3.07
C THR A 94 0.58 7.65 3.22
N PHE A 95 1.78 7.35 3.71
CA PHE A 95 2.77 8.37 4.03
C PHE A 95 3.42 8.99 2.78
N ASN A 96 3.69 8.19 1.74
CA ASN A 96 4.13 8.73 0.46
C ASN A 96 2.99 9.48 -0.25
N GLY A 97 1.74 9.08 -0.06
CA GLY A 97 0.55 9.83 -0.50
C GLY A 97 0.47 11.21 0.16
N ILE A 98 0.65 11.31 1.48
CA ILE A 98 0.74 12.59 2.21
C ILE A 98 1.84 13.47 1.63
N ARG A 99 3.05 12.92 1.40
CA ARG A 99 4.15 13.64 0.74
C ARG A 99 3.72 14.20 -0.62
N LEU A 100 3.05 13.40 -1.44
CA LEU A 100 2.57 13.83 -2.76
C LEU A 100 1.48 14.91 -2.66
N THR A 101 0.55 14.79 -1.72
CA THR A 101 -0.49 15.79 -1.45
C THR A 101 0.14 17.13 -1.04
N LEU A 102 1.08 17.12 -0.10
CA LEU A 102 1.80 18.33 0.32
C LEU A 102 2.61 18.96 -0.83
N ALA A 103 3.22 18.13 -1.68
CA ALA A 103 3.91 18.60 -2.88
C ALA A 103 2.93 19.20 -3.91
N HIS A 104 1.73 18.63 -4.05
CA HIS A 104 0.67 19.15 -4.92
C HIS A 104 0.22 20.55 -4.50
N PHE A 105 0.12 20.80 -3.19
CA PHE A 105 -0.15 22.14 -2.64
C PHE A 105 1.07 23.08 -2.66
N GLY A 106 2.18 22.69 -3.29
CA GLY A 106 3.39 23.51 -3.41
C GLY A 106 4.21 23.63 -2.13
N LEU A 107 3.78 23.02 -1.02
CA LEU A 107 4.43 23.15 0.30
C LEU A 107 5.82 22.51 0.36
N LEU A 108 6.08 21.54 -0.53
CA LEU A 108 7.33 20.79 -0.56
C LEU A 108 8.15 20.99 -1.85
N LEU A 109 7.73 21.89 -2.74
CA LEU A 109 8.44 22.14 -4.00
C LEU A 109 9.61 23.12 -3.77
N GLU A 110 10.71 22.91 -4.49
CA GLU A 110 11.78 23.91 -4.52
C GLU A 110 11.37 25.10 -5.42
N LYS A 111 12.01 26.25 -5.19
CA LYS A 111 11.88 27.38 -6.11
C LYS A 111 12.39 26.98 -7.50
N PRO A 112 11.74 27.44 -8.59
CA PRO A 112 12.23 27.24 -9.94
C PRO A 112 13.69 27.72 -10.06
N LYS A 113 14.54 26.88 -10.63
CA LYS A 113 15.95 27.18 -10.92
C LYS A 113 16.18 27.08 -12.43
N ARG A 114 17.08 27.90 -12.95
CA ARG A 114 17.50 27.80 -14.35
C ARG A 114 18.28 26.48 -14.52
N PRO A 115 18.02 25.70 -15.59
CA PRO A 115 18.80 24.50 -15.88
C PRO A 115 20.14 24.93 -16.49
N GLU A 116 21.09 25.31 -15.63
CA GLU A 116 22.45 25.64 -16.01
C GLU A 116 23.34 24.38 -15.87
N TYR A 117 24.28 24.20 -16.79
CA TYR A 117 25.20 23.06 -16.76
C TYR A 117 26.23 23.24 -15.63
N PRO A 118 26.54 22.19 -14.83
CA PRO A 118 26.02 20.83 -14.92
C PRO A 118 24.57 20.69 -14.41
N TYR A 119 23.75 19.94 -15.16
CA TYR A 119 22.35 19.76 -14.81
C TYR A 119 22.19 18.94 -13.52
N HIS A 120 21.51 19.53 -12.55
CA HIS A 120 21.10 18.83 -11.33
C HIS A 120 19.57 18.63 -11.33
N PRO A 121 19.07 17.39 -11.18
CA PRO A 121 17.64 17.14 -11.13
C PRO A 121 17.02 17.76 -9.87
N GLY A 122 16.19 18.78 -10.07
CA GLY A 122 15.41 19.46 -9.01
C GLY A 122 14.03 18.84 -8.76
N SER A 123 13.76 17.65 -9.28
CA SER A 123 12.44 16.98 -9.24
C SER A 123 11.95 16.67 -7.83
N MET A 124 12.86 16.44 -6.88
CA MET A 124 12.52 16.05 -5.52
C MET A 124 13.37 16.84 -4.52
N SER A 125 12.72 17.79 -3.84
CA SER A 125 13.35 18.60 -2.80
C SER A 125 13.91 17.76 -1.66
N LYS A 126 14.83 18.32 -0.87
CA LYS A 126 15.36 17.64 0.33
C LYS A 126 14.24 17.21 1.29
N ALA A 127 13.22 18.05 1.48
CA ALA A 127 12.06 17.74 2.32
C ALA A 127 11.25 16.55 1.76
N GLN A 128 11.01 16.51 0.45
CA GLN A 128 10.36 15.35 -0.17
C GLN A 128 11.19 14.07 -0.03
N ARG A 129 12.52 14.16 -0.21
CA ARG A 129 13.41 13.00 -0.02
C ARG A 129 13.36 12.46 1.40
N LEU A 130 13.35 13.35 2.39
CA LEU A 130 13.20 12.96 3.80
C LEU A 130 11.85 12.25 4.04
N LEU A 131 10.74 12.84 3.60
CA LEU A 131 9.41 12.23 3.77
C LEU A 131 9.27 10.89 3.04
N PHE A 132 9.93 10.72 1.90
CA PHE A 132 10.00 9.42 1.24
C PHE A 132 10.73 8.40 2.10
N TRP A 133 11.90 8.72 2.66
CA TRP A 133 12.61 7.79 3.55
C TRP A 133 11.82 7.50 4.83
N ILE A 134 11.12 8.49 5.40
CA ILE A 134 10.19 8.27 6.52
C ILE A 134 9.10 7.26 6.12
N SER A 135 8.50 7.38 4.92
CA SER A 135 7.50 6.41 4.46
C SER A 135 8.07 4.99 4.33
N ILE A 136 9.33 4.83 3.90
CA ILE A 136 10.01 3.53 3.82
C ILE A 136 10.28 2.96 5.22
N VAL A 137 10.75 3.77 6.16
CA VAL A 137 10.99 3.35 7.55
C VAL A 137 9.69 2.90 8.19
N LEU A 138 8.61 3.67 8.06
CA LEU A 138 7.31 3.31 8.62
C LEU A 138 6.73 2.04 7.99
N ALA A 139 6.85 1.89 6.67
CA ALA A 139 6.44 0.67 5.97
C ALA A 139 7.26 -0.56 6.40
N THR A 140 8.55 -0.38 6.67
CA THR A 140 9.43 -1.44 7.17
C THR A 140 9.13 -1.78 8.64
N ALA A 141 8.81 -0.79 9.47
CA ALA A 141 8.34 -1.06 10.82
C ALA A 141 7.03 -1.86 10.80
N ALA A 142 6.10 -1.51 9.91
CA ALA A 142 4.85 -2.24 9.72
C ALA A 142 5.08 -3.69 9.30
N ILE A 143 5.98 -3.96 8.34
CA ILE A 143 6.26 -5.34 7.91
C ILE A 143 6.87 -6.17 9.05
N ILE A 144 7.79 -5.59 9.82
CA ILE A 144 8.43 -6.25 10.97
C ILE A 144 7.38 -6.59 12.04
N TYR A 145 6.53 -5.62 12.39
CA TYR A 145 5.45 -5.82 13.34
C TYR A 145 4.47 -6.91 12.87
N SER A 146 4.03 -6.86 11.61
CA SER A 146 3.12 -7.87 11.07
C SER A 146 3.76 -9.27 11.03
N LEU A 147 5.05 -9.38 10.68
CA LEU A 147 5.77 -10.65 10.73
C LEU A 147 5.77 -11.24 12.14
N ASP A 148 5.96 -10.42 13.16
CA ASP A 148 5.93 -10.89 14.54
C ASP A 148 4.53 -11.27 15.02
N VAL A 149 3.50 -10.50 14.61
CA VAL A 149 2.10 -10.80 14.92
C VAL A 149 1.70 -12.17 14.35
N PHE A 150 1.97 -12.42 13.07
CA PHE A 150 1.52 -13.63 12.38
C PHE A 150 2.46 -14.84 12.58
N PHE A 151 3.77 -14.62 12.68
CA PHE A 151 4.76 -15.71 12.66
C PHE A 151 5.69 -15.74 13.88
N LYS A 152 5.56 -14.81 14.84
CA LYS A 152 6.36 -14.77 16.08
C LYS A 152 7.88 -14.80 15.85
N VAL A 153 8.32 -14.10 14.80
CA VAL A 153 9.72 -14.08 14.37
C VAL A 153 10.65 -13.42 15.39
N LEU A 154 10.14 -12.44 16.15
CA LEU A 154 10.92 -11.62 17.08
C LEU A 154 10.47 -11.76 18.54
N GLN A 155 9.24 -12.20 18.80
CA GLN A 155 8.63 -12.38 20.13
C GLN A 155 8.63 -11.09 20.97
N ILE A 156 8.34 -9.95 20.32
CA ILE A 156 8.33 -8.62 20.94
C ILE A 156 6.95 -8.19 21.41
#